data_AF-A0A6G3WWS2-F1
#
_entry.id   AF-A0A6G3WWS2-F1
#
_cell.length_a   1.000
_cell.length_b   1.000
_cell.length_c   1.000
_cell.angle_alpha   90.00
_cell.angle_beta   90.00
_cell.angle_gamma   90.00
#
_symmetry.space_group_name_H-M   'P 1'
#
loop_
_entity.id
_entity.type
_entity.pdbx_description
1 polymer ?
#
loop_
_entity_poly.entity_id
_entity_poly.type
_entity_poly.pdbx_seq_one_letter_code
_entity_poly.pdbx_strand_id
1 'polypeptide(L)' 'GIGRAAVRTLASWLSARENGTAVRLSYAPANEAAAHLYTSLGFRPTGVEEDGEVVAELTA' A
#
# COMPACT_ATOMS: atom_id res chain seq x y z
N GLY A 1 -7.94 -3.68 -13.68
CA GLY A 1 -9.08 -3.43 -12.77
C GLY A 1 -8.96 -2.06 -12.13
N ILE A 2 -10.10 -1.48 -11.71
CA ILE A 2 -10.18 -0.10 -11.18
C ILE A 2 -9.30 0.06 -9.93
N GLY A 3 -9.35 -0.87 -8.97
CA GLY A 3 -8.53 -0.79 -7.75
C GLY A 3 -7.02 -0.67 -8.02
N ARG A 4 -6.49 -1.48 -8.94
CA ARG A 4 -5.08 -1.39 -9.37
C ARG A 4 -4.75 -0.02 -9.96
N ALA A 5 -5.62 0.51 -10.82
CA ALA A 5 -5.41 1.81 -11.44
C ALA A 5 -5.40 2.93 -10.39
N ALA A 6 -6.35 2.91 -9.46
CA ALA A 6 -6.45 3.87 -8.37
C ALA A 6 -5.21 3.86 -7.47
N VAL A 7 -4.80 2.68 -6.97
CA VAL A 7 -3.63 2.55 -6.09
C VAL A 7 -2.36 3.03 -6.79
N ARG A 8 -2.15 2.64 -8.05
CA ARG A 8 -0.97 3.07 -8.82
C ARG A 8 -0.93 4.59 -9.00
N THR A 9 -2.06 5.19 -9.35
CA THR A 9 -2.16 6.65 -9.54
C THR A 9 -1.90 7.39 -8.23
N LEU A 10 -2.50 6.96 -7.12
CA LEU A 10 -2.29 7.58 -5.80
C LEU A 10 -0.86 7.39 -5.30
N ALA A 11 -0.29 6.19 -5.43
CA ALA A 11 1.09 5.92 -5.02
C ALA A 11 2.07 6.80 -5.79
N SER A 12 1.94 6.87 -7.12
CA SER A 12 2.79 7.74 -7.94
C SER A 12 2.66 9.22 -7.57
N TRP A 13 1.44 9.68 -7.28
CA TRP A 13 1.20 11.07 -6.89
C TRP A 13 1.77 11.39 -5.51
N LEU A 14 1.62 10.48 -4.54
CA LEU A 14 2.15 10.64 -3.18
C LEU A 14 3.68 10.59 -3.15
N SER A 15 4.31 9.68 -3.90
CA SER A 15 5.77 9.58 -3.99
C SER A 15 6.42 10.80 -4.65
N ALA A 16 5.68 11.56 -5.46
CA ALA A 16 6.17 12.80 -6.08
C ALA A 16 6.11 14.02 -5.14
N ARG A 17 5.54 13.89 -3.93
CA ARG A 17 5.49 14.99 -2.96
C ARG A 17 6.85 15.19 -2.33
N GLU A 18 7.26 16.44 -2.16
CA GLU A 18 8.50 16.79 -1.47
C GLU A 18 8.51 16.16 -0.06
N ASN A 19 9.62 15.51 0.29
CA ASN A 19 9.84 14.78 1.56
C ASN A 19 9.01 13.50 1.76
N GLY A 20 8.31 12.98 0.75
CA GLY A 20 7.65 11.67 0.82
C GLY A 20 8.67 10.53 0.75
N THR A 21 8.94 9.84 1.86
CA THR A 21 9.88 8.70 1.90
C THR A 21 9.22 7.36 1.62
N ALA A 22 7.94 7.23 1.93
CA ALA A 22 7.16 6.01 1.71
C ALA A 22 5.66 6.32 1.60
N VAL A 23 4.95 5.50 0.84
CA VAL A 23 3.48 5.45 0.81
C VAL A 23 3.03 4.25 1.63
N ARG A 24 2.13 4.47 2.60
CA ARG A 24 1.58 3.41 3.45
C ARG A 24 0.08 3.29 3.30
N LEU A 25 -0.40 2.06 3.45
CA LEU A 25 -1.81 1.69 3.54
C LEU A 25 -1.96 0.53 4.52
N SER A 26 -3.17 0.34 5.04
CA SER A 26 -3.52 -0.78 5.91
C SER A 26 -4.62 -1.64 5.26
N TYR A 27 -4.68 -2.91 5.65
CA TYR A 27 -5.78 -3.81 5.29
C TYR A 27 -5.98 -4.89 6.34
N ALA A 28 -7.23 -5.28 6.59
CA ALA A 28 -7.53 -6.44 7.43
C ALA A 28 -6.78 -7.71 6.96
N PRO A 29 -6.17 -8.51 7.85
CA PRO A 29 -5.42 -9.71 7.50
C PRO A 29 -6.19 -10.72 6.63
N ALA A 30 -7.51 -10.81 6.82
CA ALA A 30 -8.40 -11.67 6.05
C ALA A 30 -8.70 -11.16 4.62
N ASN A 31 -8.31 -9.92 4.29
CA ASN A 31 -8.51 -9.34 2.96
C ASN A 31 -7.38 -9.75 2.00
N GLU A 32 -7.36 -11.03 1.65
CA GLU A 32 -6.35 -11.62 0.76
C GLU A 32 -6.30 -10.94 -0.61
N ALA A 33 -7.45 -10.49 -1.12
CA ALA A 33 -7.53 -9.77 -2.39
C ALA A 33 -6.76 -8.43 -2.34
N ALA A 34 -6.87 -7.68 -1.24
CA ALA A 34 -6.10 -6.47 -1.03
C ALA A 34 -4.61 -6.78 -0.86
N ALA A 35 -4.27 -7.79 -0.05
CA ALA A 35 -2.89 -8.24 0.14
C ALA A 35 -2.22 -8.60 -1.20
N HIS A 36 -2.87 -9.40 -2.04
CA HIS A 36 -2.39 -9.76 -3.38
C HIS A 36 -2.30 -8.55 -4.31
N LEU A 37 -3.29 -7.64 -4.27
CA LEU A 37 -3.26 -6.43 -5.08
C LEU A 37 -2.04 -5.57 -4.73
N TYR A 38 -1.86 -5.24 -3.46
CA TYR A 38 -0.81 -4.33 -3.00
C TYR A 38 0.58 -4.92 -3.19
N THR A 39 0.77 -6.20 -2.84
CA THR A 39 2.05 -6.90 -3.09
C THR A 39 2.40 -6.96 -4.58
N SER A 40 1.41 -7.18 -5.46
CA SER A 40 1.64 -7.14 -6.92
C SER A 40 1.96 -5.73 -7.47
N LEU A 41 1.76 -4.68 -6.66
CA LEU A 41 2.12 -3.30 -6.96
C LEU A 41 3.44 -2.88 -6.29
N GLY A 42 4.10 -3.78 -5.58
CA GLY A 42 5.40 -3.54 -4.94
C GLY A 42 5.32 -3.13 -3.47
N PHE A 43 4.13 -3.01 -2.89
CA PHE A 43 4.00 -2.80 -1.45
C PHE A 43 4.49 -4.04 -0.68
N ARG A 44 5.16 -3.82 0.45
CA ARG A 44 5.64 -4.87 1.34
C ARG A 44 5.05 -4.70 2.74
N PRO A 45 4.53 -5.75 3.39
CA PRO A 45 4.14 -5.69 4.80
C PRO A 45 5.32 -5.20 5.65
N THR A 46 5.06 -4.28 6.56
CA THR A 46 6.09 -3.68 7.43
C THR A 46 6.36 -4.52 8.68
N GLY A 47 5.51 -5.51 8.95
CA GLY A 47 5.47 -6.25 10.22
C GLY A 47 4.72 -5.51 11.34
N VAL A 48 4.17 -4.33 11.05
CA VAL A 48 3.31 -3.57 11.97
C VAL A 48 1.85 -3.87 11.67
N GLU A 49 1.07 -4.05 12.74
CA GLU A 49 -0.39 -4.04 12.70
C GLU A 49 -0.93 -2.81 13.44
N GLU A 50 -1.85 -2.07 12.81
CA GLU A 50 -2.54 -0.90 13.38
C GLU A 50 -4.03 -1.19 13.37
N ASP A 51 -4.69 -1.12 14.54
CA ASP A 51 -6.12 -1.43 14.69
C ASP A 51 -6.55 -2.80 14.14
N GLY A 52 -5.63 -3.78 14.20
CA GLY A 52 -5.85 -5.12 13.67
C GLY A 52 -5.72 -5.23 12.15
N GLU A 53 -5.20 -4.19 11.48
CA GLU A 53 -4.89 -4.17 10.06
C GLU A 53 -3.39 -4.24 9.81
N VAL A 54 -3.00 -5.01 8.78
CA VAL A 54 -1.61 -5.11 8.33
C VAL A 54 -1.22 -3.83 7.62
N VAL A 55 -0.14 -3.19 8.07
CA VAL A 55 0.44 -2.04 7.38
C VAL A 55 1.40 -2.54 6.30
N ALA A 56 1.24 -2.03 5.07
CA ALA A 56 2.15 -2.27 3.98
C ALA A 56 2.66 -0.95 3.40
N GLU A 57 3.92 -0.96 2.94
CA GLU A 57 4.58 0.24 2.44
C GLU A 57 5.21 0.06 1.06
N LEU A 58 5.20 1.14 0.29
CA LEU A 58 5.92 1.30 -0.96
C LEU A 58 6.92 2.44 -0.78
N THR A 59 8.22 2.12 -0.83
CA THR A 59 9.32 3.09 -0.77
C THR A 59 9.65 3.58 -2.18
N ALA A 60 10.02 4.87 -2.31
CA ALA A 60 10.46 5.47 -3.57
C ALA A 60 11.82 4.94 -4.03
#